data_AF-A0A1Y4LG82-F1
#
_entry.id   AF-A0A1Y4LG82-F1
#
_cell.length_a   1.000
_cell.length_b   1.000
_cell.length_c   1.000
_cell.angle_alpha   90.00
_cell.angle_beta   90.00
_cell.angle_gamma   90.00
#
_symmetry.space_group_name_H-M   'P 1'
#
loop_
_entity.id
_entity.type
_entity.pdbx_description
1 polymer ?
#
loop_
_entity_poly.entity_id
_entity_poly.type
_entity_poly.pdbx_seq_one_letter_code
_entity_poly.pdbx_strand_id
1 'polypeptide(L)'
;MNKDIKMEKQAQRPYCLLNFNQAEPAYEKQIKSTTTLYQHLDELFHEPELASQAEFAKEVAECREDDKRVIWNAGCTYAMPLAVLGEDEFFIRVVTEPELMRELCERYAIRKADAIVQTLQVMQIRPEVLLFSDPFGKSGLPPLRPAVFRTLLKSAQQFLVRRIKRAYPEIKIWYRCCAASYPLAADFAEIGFDAWIPSGKTEPFARELETCRQFIQDELELLSVTEGQWDSLKKGTTTCV
;
A
#
# COMPACT_ATOMS: atom_id res chain seq x y z
N MET A 1 20.76 -6.54 9.05
CA MET A 1 19.81 -7.42 9.76
C MET A 1 19.85 -8.78 9.08
N ASN A 2 20.23 -9.85 9.78
CA ASN A 2 20.51 -11.16 9.17
C ASN A 2 19.30 -11.72 8.42
N LYS A 3 19.51 -12.10 7.15
CA LYS A 3 18.50 -12.72 6.27
C LYS A 3 17.90 -13.98 6.92
N ASP A 4 18.74 -14.76 7.60
CA ASP A 4 18.36 -16.03 8.23
C ASP A 4 17.34 -15.85 9.36
N ILE A 5 17.51 -14.81 10.21
CA ILE A 5 16.59 -14.50 11.31
C ILE A 5 15.22 -14.03 10.78
N LYS A 6 15.17 -13.39 9.60
CA LYS A 6 13.91 -13.00 8.94
C LYS A 6 13.18 -14.22 8.39
N MET A 7 13.90 -15.15 7.75
CA MET A 7 13.31 -16.38 7.20
C MET A 7 12.77 -17.30 8.29
N GLU A 8 13.50 -17.49 9.39
CA GLU A 8 13.08 -18.35 10.51
C GLU A 8 11.79 -17.83 11.18
N LYS A 9 11.65 -16.50 11.30
CA LYS A 9 10.42 -15.86 11.80
C LYS A 9 9.26 -15.89 10.80
N GLN A 10 9.52 -16.05 9.51
CA GLN A 10 8.49 -16.27 8.49
C GLN A 10 8.05 -17.74 8.46
N ALA A 11 8.97 -18.69 8.66
CA ALA A 11 8.67 -20.12 8.68
C ALA A 11 7.64 -20.52 9.75
N GLN A 12 7.59 -19.79 10.88
CA GLN A 12 6.64 -20.03 11.97
C GLN A 12 5.27 -19.37 11.79
N ARG A 13 5.06 -18.60 10.70
CA ARG A 13 3.77 -17.93 10.45
C ARG A 13 2.90 -18.77 9.53
N PRO A 14 1.56 -18.73 9.71
CA PRO A 14 0.63 -19.35 8.77
C PRO A 14 0.55 -18.59 7.42
N TYR A 15 1.32 -17.52 7.27
CA TYR A 15 1.35 -16.70 6.07
C TYR A 15 2.77 -16.20 5.73
N CYS A 16 3.01 -15.97 4.45
CA CYS A 16 4.17 -15.29 3.91
C CYS A 16 3.82 -13.85 3.55
N LEU A 17 4.60 -12.89 4.06
CA LEU A 17 4.56 -11.50 3.62
C LEU A 17 5.66 -11.31 2.58
N LEU A 18 5.28 -11.20 1.32
CA LEU A 18 6.20 -11.00 0.21
C LEU A 18 6.19 -9.52 -0.20
N ASN A 19 7.37 -8.98 -0.47
CA ASN A 19 7.50 -7.66 -1.08
C ASN A 19 7.85 -7.88 -2.54
N PHE A 20 6.91 -7.62 -3.43
CA PHE A 20 7.27 -7.45 -4.83
C PHE A 20 7.59 -5.98 -5.02
N ASN A 21 8.87 -5.66 -4.90
CA ASN A 21 9.39 -4.38 -5.33
C ASN A 21 9.33 -4.37 -6.86
N GLN A 22 8.16 -4.04 -7.43
CA GLN A 22 8.22 -3.22 -8.64
C GLN A 22 9.10 -2.05 -8.23
N ALA A 23 10.28 -1.91 -8.81
CA ALA A 23 11.20 -0.87 -8.44
C ALA A 23 10.44 0.45 -8.55
N GLU A 24 9.91 0.97 -7.43
CA GLU A 24 9.55 2.37 -7.34
C GLU A 24 10.90 3.04 -7.53
N PRO A 25 11.13 3.73 -8.66
CA PRO A 25 12.45 4.22 -8.97
C PRO A 25 12.93 5.04 -7.77
N ALA A 26 14.08 4.66 -7.21
CA ALA A 26 14.78 5.50 -6.26
C ALA A 26 15.06 6.80 -7.01
N TYR A 27 14.23 7.81 -6.79
CA TYR A 27 14.34 9.07 -7.51
C TYR A 27 15.59 9.78 -6.99
N GLU A 28 16.70 9.61 -7.70
CA GLU A 28 17.99 10.21 -7.35
C GLU A 28 17.94 11.74 -7.39
N LYS A 29 16.93 12.33 -8.05
CA LYS A 29 16.73 13.78 -8.18
C LYS A 29 15.27 14.17 -7.96
N GLN A 30 15.05 14.98 -6.93
CA GLN A 30 13.74 15.60 -6.69
C GLN A 30 13.42 16.63 -7.78
N ILE A 31 12.21 16.55 -8.35
CA ILE A 31 11.74 17.46 -9.39
C ILE A 31 11.04 18.66 -8.75
N LYS A 32 11.67 19.84 -8.82
CA LYS A 32 11.13 21.09 -8.24
C LYS A 32 10.46 22.02 -9.26
N SER A 33 10.56 21.70 -10.54
CA SER A 33 10.01 22.53 -11.62
C SER A 33 8.68 21.92 -12.07
N THR A 34 7.60 22.71 -12.02
CA THR A 34 6.28 22.31 -12.52
C THR A 34 6.35 21.88 -13.98
N THR A 35 7.04 22.64 -14.83
CA THR A 35 7.21 22.33 -16.25
C THR A 35 7.92 21.00 -16.45
N THR A 36 8.97 20.74 -15.69
CA THR A 36 9.72 19.49 -15.75
C THR A 36 8.88 18.32 -15.26
N LEU A 37 8.10 18.52 -14.20
CA LEU A 37 7.18 17.49 -13.70
C LEU A 37 6.18 17.09 -14.80
N TYR A 38 5.51 18.07 -15.43
CA TYR A 38 4.58 17.83 -16.55
C TYR A 38 5.22 17.10 -17.73
N GLN A 39 6.42 17.50 -18.13
CA GLN A 39 7.13 16.90 -19.27
C GLN A 39 7.47 15.42 -19.04
N HIS A 40 7.79 15.06 -17.80
CA HIS A 40 8.22 13.72 -17.46
C HIS A 40 7.13 12.88 -16.81
N LEU A 41 5.91 13.40 -16.60
CA LEU A 41 4.82 12.72 -15.87
C LEU A 41 4.70 11.25 -16.28
N ASP A 42 4.62 10.96 -17.57
CA ASP A 42 4.45 9.59 -18.06
C ASP A 42 5.69 8.71 -17.91
N GLU A 43 6.88 9.32 -17.93
CA GLU A 43 8.18 8.66 -17.72
C GLU A 43 8.45 8.39 -16.23
N LEU A 44 7.75 9.07 -15.31
CA LEU A 44 7.86 8.82 -13.86
C LEU A 44 7.33 7.44 -13.45
N PHE A 45 6.58 6.78 -14.33
CA PHE A 45 5.91 5.53 -14.06
C PHE A 45 6.50 4.42 -14.92
N HIS A 46 7.40 3.62 -14.35
CA HIS A 46 7.92 2.44 -15.03
C HIS A 46 6.98 1.24 -14.87
N GLU A 47 6.75 0.53 -15.98
CA GLU A 47 6.07 -0.75 -15.96
C GLU A 47 6.98 -1.82 -15.31
N PRO A 48 6.42 -2.77 -14.57
CA PRO A 48 7.18 -3.89 -14.01
C PRO A 48 7.80 -4.77 -15.10
N GLU A 49 9.04 -5.22 -14.88
CA GLU A 49 9.73 -6.12 -15.81
C GLU A 49 9.13 -7.55 -15.77
N LEU A 50 8.87 -8.16 -16.92
CA LEU A 50 8.28 -9.51 -17.01
C LEU A 50 9.09 -10.58 -16.24
N ALA A 51 10.43 -10.49 -16.25
CA ALA A 51 11.28 -11.43 -15.53
C ALA A 51 11.06 -11.35 -14.01
N SER A 52 10.95 -10.13 -13.46
CA SER A 52 10.64 -9.91 -12.05
C SER A 52 9.27 -10.48 -11.68
N GLN A 53 8.27 -10.35 -12.54
CA GLN A 53 6.94 -10.89 -12.31
C GLN A 53 6.94 -12.43 -12.26
N ALA A 54 7.71 -13.09 -13.12
CA ALA A 54 7.83 -14.54 -13.14
C ALA A 54 8.52 -15.09 -11.88
N GLU A 55 9.57 -14.41 -11.41
CA GLU A 55 10.25 -14.74 -10.15
C GLU A 55 9.29 -14.60 -8.97
N PHE A 56 8.53 -13.51 -8.91
CA PHE A 56 7.56 -13.32 -7.85
C PHE A 56 6.42 -14.35 -7.89
N ALA A 57 5.92 -14.70 -9.07
CA ALA A 57 4.93 -15.78 -9.22
C ALA A 57 5.46 -17.12 -8.69
N LYS A 58 6.76 -17.40 -8.86
CA LYS A 58 7.41 -18.58 -8.32
C LYS A 58 7.48 -18.53 -6.78
N GLU A 59 7.87 -17.40 -6.18
CA GLU A 59 7.88 -17.25 -4.72
C GLU A 59 6.49 -17.46 -4.11
N VAL A 60 5.44 -16.93 -4.76
CA VAL A 60 4.05 -17.14 -4.34
C VAL A 60 3.69 -18.64 -4.38
N ALA A 61 4.07 -19.35 -5.44
CA ALA A 61 3.82 -20.79 -5.57
C ALA A 61 4.54 -21.60 -4.49
N GLU A 62 5.82 -21.32 -4.22
CA GLU A 62 6.61 -21.99 -3.18
C GLU A 62 5.99 -21.78 -1.78
N CYS A 63 5.52 -20.57 -1.47
CA CYS A 63 4.82 -20.32 -0.21
C CYS A 63 3.53 -21.13 -0.08
N ARG A 64 2.87 -21.41 -1.19
CA ARG A 64 1.62 -22.16 -1.22
C ARG A 64 1.84 -23.67 -1.11
N GLU A 65 2.97 -24.19 -1.60
CA GLU A 65 3.38 -25.57 -1.35
C GLU A 65 3.63 -25.85 0.14
N ASP A 66 4.05 -24.83 0.88
CA ASP A 66 4.19 -24.84 2.34
C ASP A 66 2.86 -24.70 3.12
N ASP A 67 1.71 -24.73 2.43
CA ASP A 67 0.36 -24.49 2.99
C ASP A 67 0.22 -23.12 3.68
N LYS A 68 0.98 -22.10 3.24
CA LYS A 68 0.90 -20.74 3.78
C LYS A 68 -0.02 -19.88 2.93
N ARG A 69 -0.72 -18.95 3.58
CA ARG A 69 -1.38 -17.83 2.90
C ARG A 69 -0.32 -16.82 2.44
N VAL A 70 -0.55 -16.13 1.34
CA VAL A 70 0.37 -15.15 0.77
C VAL A 70 -0.24 -13.77 0.82
N ILE A 71 0.45 -12.88 1.51
CA ILE A 71 0.20 -11.45 1.50
C ILE A 71 1.26 -10.81 0.61
N TRP A 72 0.82 -10.19 -0.47
CA TRP A 72 1.66 -9.35 -1.29
C TRP A 72 1.61 -7.91 -0.76
N ASN A 73 2.72 -7.41 -0.23
CA ASN A 73 2.90 -5.98 -0.01
C ASN A 73 3.07 -5.26 -1.36
N ALA A 74 2.00 -4.63 -1.84
CA ALA A 74 1.91 -3.91 -3.09
C ALA A 74 2.43 -2.46 -2.99
N GLY A 75 3.18 -2.15 -1.93
CA GLY A 75 3.80 -0.84 -1.71
C GLY A 75 2.80 0.23 -1.30
N CYS A 76 3.13 1.47 -1.63
CA CYS A 76 2.46 2.67 -1.10
C CYS A 76 1.45 3.20 -2.16
N THR A 77 0.28 3.73 -1.82
CA THR A 77 -0.71 4.23 -2.82
C THR A 77 -0.46 5.66 -3.28
N TYR A 78 0.46 6.39 -2.64
CA TYR A 78 0.90 7.73 -3.07
C TYR A 78 2.38 8.03 -2.79
N ALA A 79 3.21 7.03 -2.43
CA ALA A 79 4.62 7.32 -2.12
C ALA A 79 5.42 7.80 -3.32
N MET A 80 5.05 7.44 -4.55
CA MET A 80 5.79 7.92 -5.73
C MET A 80 5.69 9.45 -5.88
N PRO A 81 4.50 10.09 -5.84
CA PRO A 81 4.41 11.56 -5.75
C PRO A 81 5.29 12.18 -4.65
N LEU A 82 5.34 11.53 -3.47
CA LEU A 82 6.16 11.98 -2.36
C LEU A 82 7.66 11.81 -2.63
N ALA A 83 8.06 10.71 -3.26
CA ALA A 83 9.45 10.39 -3.59
C ALA A 83 10.00 11.31 -4.69
N VAL A 84 9.21 11.60 -5.73
CA VAL A 84 9.60 12.48 -6.83
C VAL A 84 9.76 13.93 -6.39
N LEU A 85 8.89 14.42 -5.51
CA LEU A 85 8.90 15.83 -5.09
C LEU A 85 9.77 16.04 -3.85
N GLY A 86 9.84 15.04 -2.97
CA GLY A 86 10.22 15.23 -1.57
C GLY A 86 9.03 15.69 -0.71
N GLU A 87 9.12 15.44 0.59
CA GLU A 87 8.03 15.68 1.55
C GLU A 87 7.59 17.15 1.59
N ASP A 88 8.53 18.09 1.69
CA ASP A 88 8.23 19.53 1.78
C ASP A 88 7.56 20.05 0.50
N GLU A 89 8.14 19.74 -0.66
CA GLU A 89 7.65 20.19 -1.96
C GLU A 89 6.27 19.59 -2.26
N PHE A 90 6.05 18.33 -1.90
CA PHE A 90 4.74 17.69 -2.01
C PHE A 90 3.68 18.51 -1.26
N PHE A 91 3.91 18.83 0.02
CA PHE A 91 2.92 19.57 0.81
C PHE A 91 2.75 21.02 0.35
N ILE A 92 3.81 21.68 -0.12
CA ILE A 92 3.70 23.01 -0.74
C ILE A 92 2.78 22.93 -1.96
N ARG A 93 3.02 21.98 -2.86
CA ARG A 93 2.24 21.82 -4.10
C ARG A 93 0.81 21.36 -3.87
N VAL A 94 0.54 20.57 -2.82
CA VAL A 94 -0.85 20.25 -2.43
C VAL A 94 -1.65 21.53 -2.17
N VAL A 95 -1.00 22.60 -1.69
CA VAL A 95 -1.64 23.90 -1.43
C VAL A 95 -1.57 24.83 -2.63
N THR A 96 -0.42 24.94 -3.31
CA THR A 96 -0.20 25.93 -4.38
C THR A 96 -0.64 25.44 -5.75
N GLU A 97 -0.63 24.13 -5.99
CA GLU A 97 -0.90 23.49 -7.29
C GLU A 97 -1.80 22.24 -7.13
N PRO A 98 -2.98 22.34 -6.47
CA PRO A 98 -3.80 21.19 -6.10
C PRO A 98 -4.30 20.36 -7.30
N GLU A 99 -4.53 21.02 -8.44
CA GLU A 99 -4.97 20.37 -9.68
C GLU A 99 -3.89 19.45 -10.26
N LEU A 100 -2.65 19.94 -10.31
CA LEU A 100 -1.48 19.16 -10.73
C LEU A 100 -1.24 17.99 -9.78
N MET A 101 -1.35 18.22 -8.47
CA MET A 101 -1.15 17.16 -7.49
C MET A 101 -2.22 16.07 -7.60
N ARG A 102 -3.47 16.45 -7.88
CA ARG A 102 -4.55 15.48 -8.14
C ARG A 102 -4.25 14.67 -9.38
N GLU A 103 -3.89 15.32 -10.48
CA GLU A 103 -3.54 14.63 -11.74
C GLU A 103 -2.38 13.65 -11.54
N LEU A 104 -1.33 14.05 -10.82
CA LEU A 104 -0.18 13.21 -10.52
C LEU A 104 -0.60 11.97 -9.70
N CYS A 105 -1.42 12.13 -8.67
CA CYS A 105 -1.92 11.02 -7.85
C CYS A 105 -2.83 10.08 -8.66
N GLU A 106 -3.70 10.62 -9.52
CA GLU A 106 -4.58 9.85 -10.39
C GLU A 106 -3.79 9.02 -11.40
N ARG A 107 -2.80 9.62 -12.09
CA ARG A 107 -1.93 8.91 -13.03
C ARG A 107 -1.15 7.79 -12.34
N TYR A 108 -0.63 8.05 -11.13
CA TYR A 108 0.04 7.02 -10.34
C TYR A 108 -0.88 5.86 -10.02
N ALA A 109 -2.09 6.15 -9.53
CA ALA A 109 -3.07 5.12 -9.19
C ALA A 109 -3.45 4.27 -10.40
N ILE A 110 -3.60 4.89 -11.58
CA ILE A 110 -3.89 4.17 -12.84
C ILE A 110 -2.74 3.20 -13.17
N ARG A 111 -1.51 3.70 -13.25
CA ARG A 111 -0.34 2.89 -13.62
C ARG A 111 -0.08 1.77 -12.60
N LYS A 112 -0.20 2.08 -11.31
CA LYS A 112 -0.06 1.08 -10.25
C LYS A 112 -1.12 -0.01 -10.33
N ALA A 113 -2.36 0.36 -10.61
CA ALA A 113 -3.43 -0.62 -10.79
C ALA A 113 -3.19 -1.52 -12.01
N ASP A 114 -2.78 -0.95 -13.14
CA ASP A 114 -2.48 -1.72 -14.34
C ASP A 114 -1.26 -2.64 -14.13
N ALA A 115 -0.19 -2.15 -13.51
CA ALA A 115 0.99 -2.95 -13.17
C ALA A 115 0.65 -4.14 -12.24
N ILE A 116 -0.20 -3.93 -11.24
CA ILE A 116 -0.69 -5.01 -10.36
C ILE A 116 -1.53 -6.00 -11.17
N VAL A 117 -2.46 -5.51 -11.99
CA VAL A 117 -3.32 -6.38 -12.81
C VAL A 117 -2.50 -7.23 -13.77
N GLN A 118 -1.53 -6.65 -14.47
CA GLN A 118 -0.61 -7.37 -15.36
C GLN A 118 0.20 -8.42 -14.60
N THR A 119 0.72 -8.07 -13.41
CA THR A 119 1.47 -9.01 -12.57
C THR A 119 0.58 -10.20 -12.14
N LEU A 120 -0.67 -9.95 -11.75
CA LEU A 120 -1.61 -11.02 -11.39
C LEU A 120 -2.07 -11.85 -12.60
N GLN A 121 -2.01 -11.30 -13.82
CA GLN A 121 -2.40 -12.01 -15.05
C GLN A 121 -1.42 -13.14 -15.39
N VAL A 122 -0.12 -12.95 -15.10
CA VAL A 122 0.91 -13.96 -15.37
C VAL A 122 1.00 -15.03 -14.27
N MET A 123 0.29 -14.85 -13.15
CA MET A 123 0.29 -15.77 -12.01
C MET A 123 -0.77 -16.85 -12.15
N GLN A 124 -0.34 -18.11 -12.09
CA GLN A 124 -1.24 -19.27 -11.97
C GLN A 124 -1.80 -19.40 -10.54
N ILE A 125 -0.95 -19.12 -9.55
CA ILE A 125 -1.29 -19.11 -8.13
C ILE A 125 -1.17 -17.67 -7.64
N ARG A 126 -2.26 -17.12 -7.10
CA ARG A 126 -2.34 -15.71 -6.70
C ARG A 126 -2.22 -15.54 -5.19
N PRO A 127 -1.75 -14.38 -4.72
CA PRO A 127 -1.85 -14.01 -3.32
C PRO A 127 -3.31 -13.84 -2.90
N GLU A 128 -3.62 -14.15 -1.65
CA GLU A 128 -4.94 -13.92 -1.06
C GLU A 128 -5.17 -12.44 -0.77
N VAL A 129 -4.10 -11.72 -0.41
CA VAL A 129 -4.18 -10.34 0.04
C VAL A 129 -3.17 -9.46 -0.70
N LEU A 130 -3.64 -8.32 -1.21
CA LEU A 130 -2.82 -7.17 -1.53
C LEU A 130 -2.80 -6.22 -0.33
N LEU A 131 -1.63 -6.01 0.25
CA LEU A 131 -1.41 -5.06 1.31
C LEU A 131 -0.79 -3.79 0.73
N PHE A 132 -1.53 -2.69 0.77
CA PHE A 132 -0.98 -1.36 0.56
C PHE A 132 -0.50 -0.79 1.89
N SER A 133 0.72 -0.26 1.93
CA SER A 133 1.35 0.25 3.15
C SER A 133 1.84 1.67 2.96
N ASP A 134 0.98 2.63 3.28
CA ASP A 134 1.33 4.05 3.17
C ASP A 134 1.98 4.59 4.45
N PRO A 135 3.05 5.40 4.33
CA PRO A 135 3.59 6.17 5.44
C PRO A 135 2.70 7.39 5.77
N PHE A 136 1.38 7.22 5.72
CA PHE A 136 0.41 8.31 5.96
C PHE A 136 0.32 8.55 7.47
N GLY A 137 1.01 9.60 7.93
CA GLY A 137 0.97 10.08 9.32
C GLY A 137 2.30 9.90 10.04
N LYS A 138 2.81 11.01 10.58
CA LYS A 138 3.91 11.04 11.55
C LYS A 138 3.41 11.72 12.83
N SER A 139 3.89 11.27 13.97
CA SER A 139 3.74 11.98 15.26
C SER A 139 2.30 12.18 15.76
N GLY A 140 1.35 11.31 15.37
CA GLY A 140 0.00 11.31 15.95
C GLY A 140 -1.04 12.20 15.24
N LEU A 141 -0.70 12.77 14.08
CA LEU A 141 -1.66 13.47 13.21
C LEU A 141 -1.62 12.92 11.78
N PRO A 142 -2.76 12.92 11.05
CA PRO A 142 -2.74 12.64 9.63
C PRO A 142 -1.94 13.75 8.92
N PRO A 143 -1.13 13.42 7.90
CA PRO A 143 -0.30 14.38 7.19
C PRO A 143 -1.14 15.36 6.37
N LEU A 144 -2.37 14.95 6.00
CA LEU A 144 -3.34 15.80 5.32
C LEU A 144 -4.60 15.93 6.17
N ARG A 145 -5.23 17.12 6.12
CA ARG A 145 -6.58 17.30 6.65
C ARG A 145 -7.55 16.37 5.89
N PRO A 146 -8.60 15.82 6.53
CA PRO A 146 -9.53 14.92 5.86
C PRO A 146 -10.14 15.46 4.56
N ALA A 147 -10.45 16.77 4.52
CA ALA A 147 -10.96 17.41 3.31
C ALA A 147 -9.96 17.34 2.14
N VAL A 148 -8.66 17.55 2.41
CA VAL A 148 -7.59 17.48 1.40
C VAL A 148 -7.37 16.04 0.93
N PHE A 149 -7.40 15.08 1.86
CA PHE A 149 -7.35 13.65 1.49
C PHE A 149 -8.47 13.28 0.52
N ARG A 150 -9.71 13.71 0.80
CA ARG A 150 -10.89 13.39 -0.01
C ARG A 150 -10.80 13.97 -1.43
N THR A 151 -10.19 15.13 -1.60
CA THR A 151 -10.03 15.77 -2.92
C THR A 151 -8.82 15.25 -3.69
N LEU A 152 -7.76 14.84 -2.99
CA LEU A 152 -6.48 14.49 -3.61
C LEU A 152 -6.28 12.99 -3.80
N LEU A 153 -6.53 12.20 -2.76
CA LEU A 153 -6.11 10.78 -2.71
C LEU A 153 -7.29 9.82 -2.81
N LYS A 154 -8.46 10.18 -2.27
CA LYS A 154 -9.61 9.26 -2.20
C LYS A 154 -10.06 8.80 -3.59
N SER A 155 -10.17 9.71 -4.56
CA SER A 155 -10.57 9.36 -5.94
C SER A 155 -9.56 8.44 -6.61
N ALA A 156 -8.27 8.74 -6.47
CA ALA A 156 -7.17 7.95 -7.00
C ALA A 156 -7.15 6.53 -6.38
N GLN A 157 -7.24 6.43 -5.05
CA GLN A 157 -7.31 5.14 -4.35
C GLN A 157 -8.58 4.35 -4.73
N GLN A 158 -9.72 5.02 -4.86
CA GLN A 158 -10.96 4.40 -5.34
C GLN A 158 -10.80 3.81 -6.74
N PHE A 159 -10.17 4.54 -7.66
CA PHE A 159 -9.91 4.02 -9.00
C PHE A 159 -9.05 2.76 -8.94
N LEU A 160 -7.93 2.83 -8.20
CA LEU A 160 -7.00 1.73 -8.06
C LEU A 160 -7.68 0.47 -7.51
N VAL A 161 -8.41 0.61 -6.40
CA VAL A 161 -9.10 -0.50 -5.74
C VAL A 161 -10.18 -1.10 -6.66
N ARG A 162 -11.00 -0.25 -7.30
CA ARG A 162 -12.04 -0.72 -8.23
C ARG A 162 -11.45 -1.44 -9.43
N ARG A 163 -10.36 -0.92 -9.99
CA ARG A 163 -9.69 -1.50 -11.17
C ARG A 163 -9.17 -2.91 -10.86
N ILE A 164 -8.56 -3.10 -9.69
CA ILE A 164 -8.06 -4.39 -9.23
C ILE A 164 -9.23 -5.34 -8.96
N LYS A 165 -10.20 -4.94 -8.13
CA LYS A 165 -11.38 -5.77 -7.78
C LYS A 165 -12.23 -6.15 -8.98
N ARG A 166 -12.27 -5.33 -10.03
CA ARG A 166 -12.96 -5.66 -11.28
C ARG A 166 -12.26 -6.80 -12.03
N ALA A 167 -10.94 -6.85 -11.98
CA ALA A 167 -10.15 -7.91 -12.62
C ALA A 167 -10.08 -9.18 -11.76
N TYR A 168 -10.03 -9.01 -10.43
CA TYR A 168 -9.86 -10.08 -9.44
C TYR A 168 -10.77 -9.82 -8.24
N PRO A 169 -12.08 -10.14 -8.34
CA PRO A 169 -13.04 -9.87 -7.28
C PRO A 169 -12.76 -10.64 -5.97
N GLU A 170 -12.07 -11.78 -6.07
CA GLU A 170 -11.72 -12.64 -4.95
C GLU A 170 -10.56 -12.13 -4.09
N ILE A 171 -9.68 -11.29 -4.65
CA ILE A 171 -8.49 -10.84 -3.93
C ILE A 171 -8.87 -9.84 -2.84
N LYS A 172 -8.35 -10.00 -1.63
CA LYS A 172 -8.55 -9.04 -0.55
C LYS A 172 -7.56 -7.89 -0.67
N ILE A 173 -7.99 -6.69 -0.36
CA ILE A 173 -7.16 -5.49 -0.40
C ILE A 173 -7.15 -4.86 0.99
N TRP A 174 -6.01 -4.92 1.64
CA TRP A 174 -5.77 -4.37 2.96
C TRP A 174 -5.01 -3.05 2.84
N TYR A 175 -5.39 -2.08 3.65
CA TYR A 175 -4.75 -0.77 3.69
C TYR A 175 -4.09 -0.55 5.05
N ARG A 176 -2.77 -0.38 5.08
CA ARG A 176 -2.01 -0.08 6.28
C ARG A 176 -1.53 1.36 6.26
N CYS A 177 -1.86 2.11 7.31
CA CYS A 177 -1.35 3.46 7.52
C CYS A 177 -1.32 3.83 9.01
N CYS A 178 -0.93 5.05 9.38
CA CYS A 178 -0.85 5.44 10.78
C CYS A 178 -2.24 5.43 11.42
N ALA A 179 -2.31 4.98 12.68
CA ALA A 179 -3.50 5.02 13.53
C ALA A 179 -4.10 6.44 13.68
N ALA A 180 -3.27 7.48 13.53
CA ALA A 180 -3.72 8.87 13.51
C ALA A 180 -4.70 9.19 12.36
N SER A 181 -4.81 8.29 11.37
CA SER A 181 -5.73 8.41 10.24
C SER A 181 -7.14 7.91 10.56
N TYR A 182 -7.46 7.57 11.82
CA TYR A 182 -8.80 7.18 12.24
C TYR A 182 -9.94 8.08 11.71
N PRO A 183 -9.80 9.43 11.65
CA PRO A 183 -10.83 10.29 11.05
C PRO A 183 -11.16 10.00 9.58
N LEU A 184 -10.36 9.17 8.90
CA LEU A 184 -10.54 8.70 7.52
C LEU A 184 -11.03 7.25 7.44
N ALA A 185 -11.29 6.56 8.56
CA ALA A 185 -11.66 5.14 8.55
C ALA A 185 -12.91 4.86 7.70
N ALA A 186 -13.93 5.73 7.78
CA ALA A 186 -15.12 5.63 6.92
C ALA A 186 -14.77 5.83 5.44
N ASP A 187 -13.85 6.76 5.13
CA ASP A 187 -13.38 6.98 3.77
C ASP A 187 -12.66 5.73 3.22
N PHE A 188 -11.89 5.01 4.04
CA PHE A 188 -11.23 3.75 3.66
C PHE A 188 -12.22 2.64 3.30
N ALA A 189 -13.30 2.50 4.08
CA ALA A 189 -14.38 1.57 3.76
C ALA A 189 -15.08 1.95 2.44
N GLU A 190 -15.39 3.24 2.24
CA GLU A 190 -15.97 3.75 0.99
C GLU A 190 -15.05 3.60 -0.23
N ILE A 191 -13.73 3.58 -0.04
CA ILE A 191 -12.77 3.30 -1.09
C ILE A 191 -12.90 1.84 -1.59
N GLY A 192 -13.30 0.93 -0.71
CA GLY A 192 -13.45 -0.49 -0.99
C GLY A 192 -12.28 -1.34 -0.48
N PHE A 193 -11.51 -0.84 0.50
CA PHE A 193 -10.56 -1.68 1.22
C PHE A 193 -11.31 -2.69 2.08
N ASP A 194 -10.91 -3.96 2.00
CA ASP A 194 -11.50 -5.04 2.81
C ASP A 194 -11.09 -4.94 4.29
N ALA A 195 -9.89 -4.41 4.56
CA ALA A 195 -9.42 -4.17 5.91
C ALA A 195 -8.55 -2.91 6.00
N TRP A 196 -8.59 -2.24 7.15
CA TRP A 196 -7.64 -1.19 7.51
C TRP A 196 -6.75 -1.66 8.67
N ILE A 197 -5.43 -1.55 8.51
CA ILE A 197 -4.42 -1.98 9.47
C ILE A 197 -3.77 -0.73 10.09
N PRO A 198 -4.25 -0.26 11.25
CA PRO A 198 -3.66 0.88 11.93
C PRO A 198 -2.26 0.53 12.46
N SER A 199 -1.29 1.41 12.23
CA SER A 199 0.10 1.28 12.69
C SER A 199 0.54 2.46 13.56
N GLY A 200 1.56 2.26 14.40
CA GLY A 200 2.06 3.30 15.31
C GLY A 200 1.25 3.46 16.60
N LYS A 201 1.40 4.61 17.27
CA LYS A 201 0.71 4.89 18.54
C LYS A 201 -0.79 5.05 18.32
N THR A 202 -1.57 4.26 19.05
CA THR A 202 -3.03 4.23 18.98
C THR A 202 -3.70 5.06 20.08
N GLU A 203 -2.94 5.56 21.05
CA GLU A 203 -3.40 6.26 22.26
C GLU A 203 -4.53 7.30 22.03
N PRO A 204 -4.47 8.23 21.06
CA PRO A 204 -5.55 9.20 20.86
C PRO A 204 -6.86 8.59 20.31
N PHE A 205 -6.83 7.35 19.83
CA PHE A 205 -7.97 6.64 19.23
C PHE A 205 -8.11 5.21 19.76
N ALA A 206 -7.59 4.90 20.94
CA ALA A 206 -7.43 3.50 21.38
C ALA A 206 -8.77 2.78 21.55
N ARG A 207 -9.80 3.48 22.06
CA ARG A 207 -11.16 2.93 22.22
C ARG A 207 -11.85 2.74 20.87
N GLU A 208 -11.67 3.72 19.99
CA GLU A 208 -12.24 3.73 18.66
C GLU A 208 -11.65 2.64 17.77
N LEU A 209 -10.34 2.41 17.89
CA LEU A 209 -9.62 1.36 17.17
C LEU A 209 -9.96 -0.05 17.68
N GLU A 210 -10.34 -0.21 18.95
CA GLU A 210 -10.90 -1.48 19.44
C GLU A 210 -12.23 -1.80 18.72
N THR A 211 -13.00 -0.78 18.35
CA THR A 211 -14.23 -0.97 17.56
C THR A 211 -13.91 -1.33 16.10
N CYS A 212 -12.85 -0.75 15.53
CA CYS A 212 -12.35 -1.15 14.21
C CYS A 212 -11.79 -2.57 14.17
N ARG A 213 -11.39 -3.15 15.31
CA ARG A 213 -10.92 -4.54 15.38
C ARG A 213 -11.95 -5.52 14.84
N GLN A 214 -13.25 -5.25 15.06
CA GLN A 214 -14.35 -6.03 14.52
C GLN A 214 -14.37 -6.04 12.98
N PHE A 215 -14.00 -4.92 12.34
CA PHE A 215 -13.90 -4.78 10.88
C PHE A 215 -12.74 -5.60 10.28
N ILE A 216 -11.81 -6.05 11.11
CA ILE A 216 -10.60 -6.78 10.71
C ILE A 216 -10.67 -8.25 11.17
N GLN A 217 -11.63 -8.60 12.03
CA GLN A 217 -11.67 -9.91 12.69
C GLN A 217 -11.86 -11.06 11.71
N ASP A 218 -12.80 -10.94 10.77
CA ASP A 218 -13.04 -11.93 9.71
C ASP A 218 -11.81 -12.12 8.81
N GLU A 219 -11.01 -11.07 8.64
CA GLU A 219 -9.79 -11.05 7.82
C GLU A 219 -8.57 -11.63 8.60
N LEU A 220 -8.58 -11.58 9.93
CA LEU A 220 -7.61 -12.28 10.78
C LEU A 220 -7.86 -13.79 10.78
N GLU A 221 -9.13 -14.19 10.78
CA GLU A 221 -9.53 -15.60 10.65
C GLU A 221 -9.10 -16.16 9.28
N LEU A 222 -9.24 -15.39 8.20
CA LEU A 222 -8.76 -15.75 6.86
C LEU A 222 -7.28 -16.17 6.83
N LEU A 223 -6.45 -15.49 7.63
CA LEU A 223 -5.01 -15.77 7.72
C LEU A 223 -4.63 -16.73 8.86
N SER A 224 -5.60 -17.22 9.64
CA SER A 224 -5.37 -18.13 10.79
C SER A 224 -4.33 -17.58 11.80
N VAL A 225 -4.26 -16.26 11.97
CA VAL A 225 -3.22 -15.60 12.78
C VAL A 225 -3.65 -15.40 14.23
N THR A 226 -2.71 -15.62 15.15
CA THR A 226 -2.86 -15.23 16.56
C THR A 226 -2.66 -13.72 16.76
N GLU A 227 -3.19 -13.17 17.86
CA GLU A 227 -3.08 -11.73 18.21
C GLU A 227 -1.62 -11.23 18.26
N GLY A 228 -0.67 -12.05 18.70
CA GLY A 228 0.76 -11.70 18.74
C GLY A 228 1.42 -11.64 17.35
N GLN A 229 0.94 -12.41 16.38
CA GLN A 229 1.42 -12.39 15.00
C GLN A 229 0.88 -11.18 14.23
N TRP A 230 -0.35 -10.75 14.56
CA TRP A 230 -0.95 -9.51 14.06
C TRP A 230 -0.12 -8.26 14.43
N ASP A 231 0.36 -8.20 15.66
CA ASP A 231 1.23 -7.09 16.09
C ASP A 231 2.55 -7.00 15.30
N SER A 232 3.01 -8.11 14.71
CA SER A 232 4.15 -8.07 13.79
C SER A 232 3.83 -7.42 12.44
N LEU A 233 2.59 -7.52 11.93
CA LEU A 233 2.16 -6.80 10.72
C LEU A 233 2.09 -5.30 10.99
N LYS A 234 1.63 -4.89 12.18
CA LYS A 234 1.64 -3.48 12.60
C LYS A 234 3.06 -2.89 12.69
N LYS A 235 4.02 -3.68 13.17
CA LYS A 235 5.43 -3.30 13.40
C LYS A 235 6.34 -3.37 12.17
N GLY A 236 5.90 -3.97 11.06
CA GLY A 236 6.72 -4.09 9.85
C GLY A 236 7.07 -2.71 9.28
N THR A 237 8.35 -2.33 9.26
CA THR A 237 8.77 -1.09 8.59
C THR A 237 8.60 -1.26 7.08
N THR A 238 7.64 -0.56 6.48
CA THR A 238 7.71 -0.24 5.06
C THR A 238 8.74 0.87 4.94
N THR A 239 9.97 0.50 4.62
CA THR A 239 10.87 1.45 3.98
C THR A 239 10.37 1.51 2.53
N CYS A 240 9.58 2.55 2.16
CA CYS A 240 9.52 2.91 0.74
C CYS A 240 10.97 3.43 0.48
N VAL A 241 11.84 2.61 -0.13
CA VAL A 241 13.20 3.01 -0.54
C VAL A 241 13.14 3.38 -2.01
#